data_AF-A0A958VK95-F1
#
_entry.id   AF-A0A958VK95-F1
#
_cell.length_a   1.000
_cell.length_b   1.000
_cell.length_c   1.000
_cell.angle_alpha   90.00
_cell.angle_beta   90.00
_cell.angle_gamma   90.00
#
_symmetry.space_group_name_H-M   'P 1'
#
loop_
_entity.id
_entity.type
_entity.pdbx_description
1 polymer ?
#
loop_
_entity_poly.entity_id
_entity_poly.type
_entity_poly.pdbx_seq_one_letter_code
_entity_poly.pdbx_strand_id
1 'polypeptide(L)'
;MGIARKIIWSVCCLLLMVSVLQAQTEQKEIVRIEGRDFYVHKVETGNTLYALSKMYGVKVEDIVSENPQLSEGLKIGQVIRIPVVLSNKKSAPQNTPVAEGDFLIHTVAAKETLYGIPRRYNISVEEIRAANSGLSGGLQPDMALRIPRPKAIKGQADALKPAMADEYVQHLVEPGQTLYGLAREYNLNIDSIRILNGGLSEGLKVGTTIRLPLKKEDTARGFKILKPAKLILSGVGKRKKEYTIAVFLPLYLDSNRIIEEKRLPFEKEIVLPQSRVALQFLEGLYLALDSLNRDSVSFRLRIYDTPYDRSAGKSPNIDQLLLDEELVNVDAFIGPFHRGDYEKVAAYANATQKPVFMPTPQSADLLNSSGFLLKARPSAETQVEQMRRYVYSHYPRARRLLVTNNILRDQQYFERFMGIHGTDTNKEIYTDVRRKFHVVRTNELDTALFPKYLDDSILNLVVVPLLDKSFITSLVTKLNKLSAKNQIIVLGMEKWQDYGFLDYKYLNSVRLHLPVFQFVDYTSTIVDDFVRQYREVTADELDEWAFLGYDAMMFLGDMFRQYGVGIVGGISGNYYRGLSADFDFVKDTPANGFDNKGTRVVKIENYRQVLAH
;
A
#
# COMPACT_ATOMS: atom_id res chain seq x y z
N MET A 1 54.18 20.75 41.21
CA MET A 1 53.17 21.74 40.77
C MET A 1 52.13 21.23 39.74
N GLY A 2 52.26 20.02 39.17
CA GLY A 2 51.34 19.55 38.10
C GLY A 2 50.04 18.84 38.53
N ILE A 3 49.97 18.31 39.76
CA ILE A 3 48.83 17.48 40.21
C ILE A 3 47.75 18.34 40.90
N ALA A 4 48.16 19.30 41.74
CA ALA A 4 47.23 20.23 42.42
C ALA A 4 46.41 21.08 41.42
N ARG A 5 47.00 21.44 40.28
CA ARG A 5 46.33 22.27 39.25
C ARG A 5 45.29 21.49 38.44
N LYS A 6 45.45 20.16 38.32
CA LYS A 6 44.45 19.27 37.69
C LYS A 6 43.29 18.93 38.61
N ILE A 7 43.51 18.83 39.92
CA ILE A 7 42.43 18.61 40.91
C ILE A 7 41.56 19.87 41.03
N ILE A 8 42.15 21.07 41.04
CA ILE A 8 41.39 22.34 41.10
C ILE A 8 40.53 22.55 39.83
N TRP A 9 41.04 22.18 38.65
CA TRP A 9 40.25 22.24 37.40
C TRP A 9 39.15 21.17 37.35
N SER A 10 39.42 19.96 37.86
CA SER A 10 38.41 18.89 37.89
C SER A 10 37.29 19.20 38.89
N VAL A 11 37.60 19.83 40.03
CA VAL A 11 36.60 20.27 41.03
C VAL A 11 35.82 21.49 40.53
N CYS A 12 36.44 22.43 39.82
CA CYS A 12 35.71 23.55 39.19
C CYS A 12 34.79 23.09 38.05
N CYS A 13 35.21 22.11 37.24
CA CYS A 13 34.36 21.54 36.19
C CYS A 13 33.24 20.65 36.75
N LEU A 14 33.46 19.96 37.88
CA LEU A 14 32.38 19.22 38.56
C LEU A 14 31.38 20.19 39.22
N LEU A 15 31.83 21.29 39.81
CA LEU A 15 30.96 22.32 40.39
C LEU A 15 30.19 23.11 39.31
N LEU A 16 30.79 23.32 38.13
CA LEU A 16 30.10 23.86 36.95
C LEU A 16 29.12 22.86 36.32
N MET A 17 29.41 21.56 36.32
CA MET A 17 28.47 20.54 35.85
C MET A 17 27.30 20.33 36.84
N VAL A 18 27.52 20.42 38.15
CA VAL A 18 26.43 20.31 39.15
C VAL A 18 25.52 21.55 39.12
N SER A 19 26.04 22.74 38.81
CA SER A 19 25.21 23.94 38.62
C SER A 19 24.45 23.97 37.28
N VAL A 20 24.95 23.29 36.24
CA VAL A 20 24.21 23.11 34.97
C VAL A 20 23.18 21.96 35.06
N LEU A 21 23.41 20.94 35.90
CA LEU A 21 22.44 19.87 36.17
C LEU A 21 21.35 20.25 37.18
N GLN A 22 21.48 21.36 37.91
CA GLN A 22 20.38 21.96 38.68
C GLN A 22 19.54 22.98 37.89
N ALA A 23 19.86 23.26 36.63
CA ALA A 23 18.92 23.94 35.72
C ALA A 23 17.98 22.92 35.07
N GLN A 24 17.35 22.06 35.88
CA GLN A 24 16.29 21.17 35.45
C GLN A 24 14.98 21.64 36.10
N THR A 25 14.01 21.96 35.24
CA THR A 25 12.60 22.24 35.55
C THR A 25 12.38 23.45 36.48
N GLU A 26 12.18 24.63 35.89
CA GLU A 26 11.23 25.56 36.51
C GLU A 26 9.88 24.85 36.57
N GLN A 27 9.48 24.39 37.76
CA GLN A 27 8.09 24.09 38.02
C GLN A 27 7.30 25.35 37.73
N LYS A 28 6.42 25.30 36.72
CA LYS A 28 5.49 26.38 36.42
C LYS A 28 4.61 26.59 37.65
N GLU A 29 4.91 27.58 38.46
CA GLU A 29 4.16 27.87 39.68
C GLU A 29 2.77 28.35 39.29
N ILE A 30 1.75 27.56 39.67
CA ILE A 30 0.35 27.91 39.43
C ILE A 30 -0.16 28.66 40.66
N VAL A 31 -0.50 29.93 40.46
CA VAL A 31 -1.07 30.79 41.50
C VAL A 31 -2.55 30.99 41.20
N ARG A 32 -3.39 30.72 42.19
CA ARG A 32 -4.85 30.90 42.11
C ARG A 32 -5.22 32.29 42.61
N ILE A 33 -5.79 33.11 41.72
CA ILE A 33 -6.19 34.49 42.01
C ILE A 33 -7.65 34.63 41.60
N GLU A 34 -8.52 35.05 42.53
CA GLU A 34 -9.96 35.25 42.30
C GLU A 34 -10.66 34.03 41.64
N GLY A 35 -10.25 32.82 42.06
CA GLY A 35 -10.82 31.56 41.57
C GLY A 35 -10.33 31.11 40.20
N ARG A 36 -9.41 31.84 39.56
CA ARG A 36 -8.77 31.48 38.28
C ARG A 36 -7.29 31.13 38.49
N ASP A 37 -6.82 30.11 37.77
CA ASP A 37 -5.46 29.60 37.89
C ASP A 37 -4.56 30.29 36.84
N PHE A 38 -3.36 30.73 37.26
CA PHE A 38 -2.39 31.40 36.40
C PHE A 38 -1.00 30.79 36.55
N TYR A 39 -0.25 30.70 35.45
CA TYR A 39 1.19 30.54 35.51
C TYR A 39 1.84 31.90 35.75
N VAL A 40 2.77 31.99 36.70
CA VAL A 40 3.60 33.19 36.90
C VAL A 40 4.90 33.02 36.12
N HIS A 41 5.21 33.96 35.24
CA HIS A 41 6.38 33.90 34.37
C HIS A 41 7.21 35.18 34.48
N LYS A 42 8.50 35.05 34.79
CA LYS A 42 9.45 36.16 34.79
C LYS A 42 10.10 36.27 33.41
N VAL A 43 9.97 37.42 32.77
CA VAL A 43 10.45 37.66 31.41
C VAL A 43 11.97 37.61 31.36
N GLU A 44 12.50 36.76 30.50
CA GLU A 44 13.92 36.62 30.24
C GLU A 44 14.31 37.15 28.85
N THR A 45 15.62 37.31 28.64
CA THR A 45 16.18 37.73 27.35
C THR A 45 15.75 36.77 26.24
N GLY A 46 15.11 37.31 25.19
CA GLY A 46 14.59 36.54 24.06
C GLY A 46 13.12 36.11 24.17
N ASN A 47 12.46 36.38 25.30
CA ASN A 47 11.01 36.23 25.39
C ASN A 47 10.29 37.30 24.57
N THR A 48 9.25 36.88 23.85
CA THR A 48 8.28 37.76 23.18
C THR A 48 6.87 37.30 23.55
N LEU A 49 5.89 38.21 23.54
CA LEU A 49 4.51 37.84 23.85
C LEU A 49 3.99 36.72 22.94
N TYR A 50 4.39 36.73 21.66
CA TYR A 50 4.06 35.68 20.70
C TYR A 50 4.68 34.32 21.09
N ALA A 51 5.97 34.31 21.44
CA ALA A 51 6.64 33.07 21.85
C ALA A 51 6.05 32.51 23.16
N LEU A 52 5.72 33.39 24.12
CA LEU A 52 5.10 33.01 25.38
C LEU A 52 3.66 32.49 25.17
N SER A 53 2.88 33.11 24.29
CA SER A 53 1.55 32.62 23.90
C SER A 53 1.61 31.19 23.34
N LYS A 54 2.61 30.89 22.50
CA LYS A 54 2.82 29.53 21.97
C LYS A 54 3.30 28.56 23.02
N MET A 55 4.20 28.99 23.90
CA MET A 55 4.77 28.17 24.97
C MET A 55 3.73 27.74 26.01
N TYR A 56 2.77 28.61 26.31
CA TYR A 56 1.73 28.37 27.31
C TYR A 56 0.36 28.00 26.74
N GLY A 57 0.21 27.99 25.41
CA GLY A 57 -1.02 27.56 24.74
C GLY A 57 -2.19 28.54 24.87
N VAL A 58 -1.90 29.84 25.01
CA VAL A 58 -2.91 30.91 25.17
C VAL A 58 -2.76 31.98 24.08
N LYS A 59 -3.78 32.80 23.88
CA LYS A 59 -3.69 33.93 22.94
C LYS A 59 -2.85 35.06 23.53
N VAL A 60 -2.22 35.84 22.67
CA VAL A 60 -1.43 37.01 23.09
C VAL A 60 -2.33 38.03 23.78
N GLU A 61 -3.54 38.21 23.26
CA GLU A 61 -4.54 39.14 23.79
C GLU A 61 -4.95 38.77 25.22
N ASP A 62 -5.08 37.47 25.53
CA ASP A 62 -5.43 36.97 26.87
C ASP A 62 -4.29 37.19 27.89
N ILE A 63 -3.03 37.14 27.42
CA ILE A 63 -1.86 37.49 28.25
C ILE A 63 -1.86 39.00 28.52
N VAL A 64 -2.16 39.82 27.51
CA VAL A 64 -2.17 41.29 27.65
C VAL A 64 -3.32 41.76 28.52
N SER A 65 -4.50 41.16 28.42
CA SER A 65 -5.67 41.54 29.24
C SER A 65 -5.47 41.27 30.73
N GLU A 66 -4.77 40.18 31.08
CA GLU A 66 -4.47 39.82 32.48
C GLU A 66 -3.21 40.53 33.01
N ASN A 67 -2.52 41.30 32.17
CA ASN A 67 -1.37 42.14 32.53
C ASN A 67 -1.46 43.51 31.85
N PRO A 68 -2.36 44.41 32.30
CA PRO A 68 -2.56 45.73 31.70
C PRO A 68 -1.30 46.59 31.56
N GLN A 69 -0.31 46.35 32.43
CA GLN A 69 1.01 46.98 32.40
C GLN A 69 1.85 46.66 31.15
N LEU A 70 1.45 45.69 30.33
CA LEU A 70 2.12 45.33 29.07
C LEU A 70 1.83 46.30 27.92
N SER A 71 0.94 47.27 28.12
CA SER A 71 0.68 48.37 27.18
C SER A 71 1.94 49.19 26.85
N GLU A 72 2.94 49.21 27.74
CA GLU A 72 4.25 49.84 27.52
C GLU A 72 5.30 48.90 26.90
N GLY A 73 4.92 47.68 26.53
CA GLY A 73 5.81 46.65 26.01
C GLY A 73 6.42 45.75 27.10
N LEU A 74 6.94 44.59 26.67
CA LEU A 74 7.47 43.54 27.54
C LEU A 74 8.92 43.85 27.95
N LYS A 75 9.19 44.04 29.24
CA LYS A 75 10.52 44.40 29.76
C LYS A 75 11.21 43.18 30.40
N ILE A 76 12.50 43.00 30.13
CA ILE A 76 13.28 41.89 30.71
C ILE A 76 13.31 42.03 32.24
N GLY A 77 13.07 40.93 32.95
CA GLY A 77 12.97 40.85 34.40
C GLY A 77 11.57 41.11 34.97
N GLN A 78 10.62 41.54 34.13
CA GLN A 78 9.23 41.79 34.52
C GLN A 78 8.49 40.47 34.78
N VAL A 79 7.64 40.42 35.81
CA VAL A 79 6.82 39.23 36.10
C VAL A 79 5.41 39.44 35.53
N ILE A 80 4.93 38.46 34.77
CA ILE A 80 3.63 38.48 34.10
C ILE A 80 2.80 37.24 34.45
N ARG A 81 1.48 37.38 34.43
CA ARG A 81 0.50 36.32 34.70
C ARG A 81 -0.02 35.73 33.41
N ILE A 82 0.07 34.42 33.24
CA ILE A 82 -0.40 33.74 32.03
C ILE A 82 -1.58 32.85 32.42
N PRO A 83 -2.80 33.10 31.91
CA PRO A 83 -3.98 32.34 32.33
C PRO A 83 -3.86 30.85 31.97
N VAL A 84 -4.25 29.97 32.90
CA VAL A 84 -4.25 28.51 32.65
C VAL A 84 -5.55 28.14 31.94
N VAL A 85 -5.49 27.86 30.64
CA VAL A 85 -6.64 27.39 29.87
C VAL A 85 -6.61 25.86 29.83
N LEU A 86 -7.41 25.22 30.69
CA LEU A 86 -7.67 23.78 30.63
C LEU A 86 -8.36 23.48 29.29
N SER A 87 -7.58 22.95 28.35
CA SER A 87 -7.96 22.84 26.94
C SER A 87 -9.10 21.84 26.72
N ASN A 88 -10.33 22.34 26.57
CA ASN A 88 -11.32 21.71 25.69
C ASN A 88 -11.18 22.36 24.30
N LYS A 89 -10.51 21.66 23.39
CA LYS A 89 -10.29 22.11 22.00
C LYS A 89 -11.61 22.37 21.27
N LYS A 90 -11.82 23.60 20.79
CA LYS A 90 -12.72 23.94 19.67
C LYS A 90 -11.91 24.51 18.50
N SER A 91 -12.30 24.12 17.30
CA SER A 91 -11.69 24.30 15.98
C SER A 91 -11.84 25.71 15.38
N ALA A 92 -10.89 26.10 14.53
CA ALA A 92 -10.97 27.29 13.65
C ALA A 92 -11.88 27.02 12.42
N PRO A 93 -12.49 28.05 11.80
CA PRO A 93 -13.46 27.86 10.71
C PRO A 93 -12.78 27.44 9.41
N GLN A 94 -13.27 26.35 8.81
CA GLN A 94 -12.97 25.95 7.44
C GLN A 94 -14.00 26.59 6.51
N ASN A 95 -13.55 27.30 5.47
CA ASN A 95 -14.42 27.73 4.38
C ASN A 95 -14.80 26.50 3.55
N THR A 96 -15.84 25.80 3.99
CA THR A 96 -16.34 24.57 3.35
C THR A 96 -17.21 24.95 2.15
N PRO A 97 -16.92 24.46 0.94
CA PRO A 97 -17.74 24.74 -0.24
C PRO A 97 -19.14 24.14 -0.08
N VAL A 98 -20.15 24.87 -0.55
CA VAL A 98 -21.57 24.47 -0.45
C VAL A 98 -22.01 23.87 -1.79
N ALA A 99 -22.79 22.79 -1.73
CA ALA A 99 -23.37 22.15 -2.90
C ALA A 99 -24.54 22.98 -3.46
N GLU A 100 -24.51 23.32 -4.75
CA GLU A 100 -25.64 23.97 -5.42
C GLU A 100 -25.80 23.40 -6.84
N GLY A 101 -26.74 22.45 -6.99
CA GLY A 101 -27.00 21.77 -8.26
C GLY A 101 -25.78 21.03 -8.83
N ASP A 102 -25.46 21.31 -10.10
CA ASP A 102 -24.31 20.78 -10.84
C ASP A 102 -22.96 21.42 -10.41
N PHE A 103 -22.97 22.31 -9.41
CA PHE A 103 -21.79 23.08 -8.98
C PHE A 103 -21.50 22.92 -7.48
N LEU A 104 -20.22 23.12 -7.12
CA LEU A 104 -19.79 23.45 -5.77
C LEU A 104 -19.51 24.95 -5.71
N ILE A 105 -20.10 25.67 -4.76
CA ILE A 105 -19.85 27.08 -4.53
C ILE A 105 -18.70 27.21 -3.54
N HIS A 106 -17.55 27.64 -4.03
CA HIS A 106 -16.34 27.87 -3.25
C HIS A 106 -16.15 29.35 -3.00
N THR A 107 -16.20 29.79 -1.75
CA THR A 107 -15.84 31.17 -1.37
C THR A 107 -14.33 31.29 -1.31
N VAL A 108 -13.76 32.10 -2.20
CA VAL A 108 -12.31 32.28 -2.35
C VAL A 108 -11.71 32.87 -1.07
N ALA A 109 -10.81 32.15 -0.42
CA ALA A 109 -10.08 32.67 0.73
C ALA A 109 -8.92 33.60 0.30
N ALA A 110 -8.50 34.47 1.20
CA ALA A 110 -7.35 35.34 0.96
C ALA A 110 -6.10 34.51 0.58
N LYS A 111 -5.42 34.92 -0.51
CA LYS A 111 -4.23 34.29 -1.12
C LYS A 111 -4.49 32.99 -1.91
N GLU A 112 -5.74 32.57 -2.11
CA GLU A 112 -6.02 31.51 -3.09
C GLU A 112 -5.85 32.01 -4.53
N THR A 113 -5.54 31.10 -5.46
CA THR A 113 -5.27 31.43 -6.86
C THR A 113 -6.01 30.49 -7.81
N LEU A 114 -6.25 30.94 -9.04
CA LEU A 114 -6.78 30.11 -10.15
C LEU A 114 -5.86 28.94 -10.55
N TYR A 115 -4.73 28.75 -9.85
CA TYR A 115 -3.86 27.58 -10.01
C TYR A 115 -4.04 26.57 -8.86
N GLY A 116 -4.30 27.04 -7.64
CA GLY A 116 -4.49 26.19 -6.46
C GLY A 116 -5.90 25.62 -6.32
N ILE A 117 -6.92 26.40 -6.67
CA ILE A 117 -8.33 26.00 -6.57
C ILE A 117 -8.68 24.84 -7.53
N PRO A 118 -8.35 24.88 -8.84
CA PRO A 118 -8.69 23.78 -9.75
C PRO A 118 -8.06 22.44 -9.34
N ARG A 119 -6.86 22.47 -8.74
CA ARG A 119 -6.18 21.27 -8.21
C ARG A 119 -6.88 20.67 -7.00
N ARG A 120 -7.46 21.51 -6.14
CA ARG A 120 -8.22 21.05 -4.96
C ARG A 120 -9.48 20.30 -5.38
N TYR A 121 -10.12 20.75 -6.46
CA TYR A 121 -11.39 20.20 -6.95
C TYR A 121 -11.24 19.25 -8.15
N ASN A 122 -10.01 19.02 -8.60
CA ASN A 122 -9.68 18.17 -9.75
C ASN A 122 -10.46 18.53 -11.03
N ILE A 123 -10.44 19.82 -11.39
CA ILE A 123 -11.10 20.39 -12.58
C ILE A 123 -10.12 21.34 -13.31
N SER A 124 -10.31 21.60 -14.60
CA SER A 124 -9.44 22.52 -15.35
C SER A 124 -9.73 24.00 -15.07
N VAL A 125 -8.76 24.87 -15.35
CA VAL A 125 -8.91 26.33 -15.23
C VAL A 125 -9.92 26.83 -16.26
N GLU A 126 -9.92 26.24 -17.44
CA GLU A 126 -10.81 26.53 -18.56
C GLU A 126 -12.27 26.23 -18.21
N GLU A 127 -12.54 25.10 -17.55
CA GLU A 127 -13.89 24.73 -17.08
C GLU A 127 -14.38 25.65 -15.96
N ILE A 128 -13.52 26.06 -15.04
CA ILE A 128 -13.85 27.07 -14.03
C ILE A 128 -14.14 28.43 -14.70
N ARG A 129 -13.36 28.84 -15.71
CA ARG A 129 -13.58 30.09 -16.46
C ARG A 129 -14.89 30.07 -17.24
N ALA A 130 -15.20 28.95 -17.90
CA ALA A 130 -16.45 28.78 -18.63
C ALA A 130 -17.69 28.85 -17.72
N ALA A 131 -17.59 28.33 -16.49
CA ALA A 131 -18.67 28.36 -15.51
C ALA A 131 -18.84 29.70 -14.77
N ASN A 132 -17.88 30.63 -14.93
CA ASN A 132 -17.86 31.91 -14.24
C ASN A 132 -17.43 33.03 -15.22
N SER A 133 -18.37 33.46 -16.07
CA SER A 133 -18.15 34.44 -17.14
C SER A 133 -17.58 35.80 -16.70
N GLY A 134 -17.64 36.15 -15.40
CA GLY A 134 -17.07 37.37 -14.81
C GLY A 134 -15.60 37.28 -14.35
N LEU A 135 -14.90 36.15 -14.56
CA LEU A 135 -13.50 35.95 -14.12
C LEU A 135 -12.44 36.72 -14.92
N SER A 136 -12.83 37.53 -15.90
CA SER A 136 -11.92 38.29 -16.78
C SER A 136 -11.06 39.32 -16.04
N GLY A 137 -11.45 39.74 -14.83
CA GLY A 137 -10.68 40.62 -13.93
C GLY A 137 -9.76 39.91 -12.91
N GLY A 138 -9.68 38.57 -12.92
CA GLY A 138 -8.91 37.78 -11.95
C GLY A 138 -9.71 37.37 -10.70
N LEU A 139 -9.04 36.65 -9.77
CA LEU A 139 -9.66 36.08 -8.58
C LEU A 139 -9.57 37.07 -7.39
N GLN A 140 -10.68 37.34 -6.70
CA GLN A 140 -10.73 38.22 -5.53
C GLN A 140 -11.11 37.43 -4.27
N PRO A 141 -10.59 37.79 -3.07
CA PRO A 141 -11.07 37.21 -1.81
C PRO A 141 -12.58 37.41 -1.62
N ASP A 142 -13.22 36.44 -0.96
CA ASP A 142 -14.65 36.34 -0.68
C ASP A 142 -15.56 36.22 -1.92
N MET A 143 -14.97 36.10 -3.11
CA MET A 143 -15.70 35.80 -4.34
C MET A 143 -16.29 34.37 -4.28
N ALA A 144 -17.58 34.23 -4.60
CA ALA A 144 -18.20 32.92 -4.79
C ALA A 144 -17.84 32.38 -6.18
N LEU A 145 -17.08 31.29 -6.21
CA LEU A 145 -16.62 30.63 -7.42
C LEU A 145 -17.46 29.37 -7.67
N ARG A 146 -18.11 29.28 -8.82
CA ARG A 146 -18.84 28.08 -9.24
C ARG A 146 -17.85 27.05 -9.78
N ILE A 147 -17.71 25.93 -9.10
CA ILE A 147 -16.86 24.82 -9.53
C ILE A 147 -17.76 23.75 -10.15
N PRO A 148 -17.71 23.51 -11.46
CA PRO A 148 -18.47 22.43 -12.08
C PRO A 148 -18.13 21.08 -11.47
N ARG A 149 -19.14 20.28 -11.19
CA ARG A 149 -18.94 18.88 -10.80
C ARG A 149 -18.71 18.07 -12.07
N PRO A 150 -17.74 17.13 -12.10
CA PRO A 150 -17.57 16.24 -13.22
C PRO A 150 -18.88 15.48 -13.45
N LYS A 151 -19.59 15.76 -14.55
CA LYS A 151 -20.68 14.87 -14.98
C LYS A 151 -20.03 13.56 -15.38
N ALA A 152 -20.56 12.45 -14.88
CA ALA A 152 -20.13 11.12 -15.30
C ALA A 152 -20.11 11.09 -16.83
N ILE A 153 -18.92 10.96 -17.41
CA ILE A 153 -18.76 10.85 -18.86
C ILE A 153 -19.41 9.53 -19.26
N LYS A 154 -20.57 9.60 -19.92
CA LYS A 154 -21.14 8.48 -20.63
C LYS A 154 -20.38 8.33 -21.95
N GLY A 155 -19.58 7.26 -22.04
CA GLY A 155 -19.08 6.71 -23.30
C GLY A 155 -17.62 7.01 -23.62
N GLN A 156 -16.71 6.15 -23.13
CA GLN A 156 -15.71 5.45 -23.93
C GLN A 156 -14.95 4.46 -23.02
N ALA A 157 -14.57 3.33 -23.60
CA ALA A 157 -14.14 2.11 -22.93
C ALA A 157 -12.93 2.29 -22.00
N ASP A 158 -13.13 2.05 -20.71
CA ASP A 158 -12.05 1.80 -19.76
C ASP A 158 -11.83 0.28 -19.68
N ALA A 159 -10.68 -0.16 -20.19
CA ALA A 159 -10.05 -1.41 -19.85
C ALA A 159 -9.95 -1.55 -18.32
N LEU A 160 -10.05 -2.79 -17.84
CA LEU A 160 -9.96 -3.22 -16.45
C LEU A 160 -9.10 -2.30 -15.56
N LYS A 161 -9.75 -1.50 -14.71
CA LYS A 161 -9.17 -1.02 -13.46
C LYS A 161 -9.44 -2.09 -12.38
N PRO A 162 -8.45 -2.50 -11.57
CA PRO A 162 -8.67 -3.44 -10.47
C PRO A 162 -9.71 -2.91 -9.47
N ALA A 163 -10.52 -3.83 -8.94
CA ALA A 163 -11.64 -3.56 -8.04
C ALA A 163 -11.20 -2.80 -6.78
N MET A 164 -11.77 -1.63 -6.55
CA MET A 164 -11.49 -0.78 -5.40
C MET A 164 -12.80 -0.23 -4.79
N ALA A 165 -13.80 -1.09 -4.55
CA ALA A 165 -15.17 -0.66 -4.23
C ALA A 165 -15.78 -1.13 -2.88
N ASP A 166 -15.21 -2.08 -2.13
CA ASP A 166 -15.93 -2.69 -0.96
C ASP A 166 -15.20 -2.57 0.39
N GLU A 167 -15.05 -1.36 0.95
CA GLU A 167 -14.31 -1.15 2.23
C GLU A 167 -15.20 -0.85 3.47
N TYR A 168 -16.54 -1.01 3.44
CA TYR A 168 -17.39 -0.70 4.62
C TYR A 168 -18.74 -1.45 4.77
N VAL A 169 -19.25 -1.49 6.01
CA VAL A 169 -20.60 -1.95 6.40
C VAL A 169 -21.42 -0.79 6.97
N GLN A 170 -22.74 -0.77 6.78
CA GLN A 170 -23.64 0.25 7.37
C GLN A 170 -24.22 -0.22 8.72
N HIS A 171 -24.22 0.65 9.73
CA HIS A 171 -24.70 0.41 11.10
C HIS A 171 -25.66 1.53 11.55
N LEU A 172 -26.83 1.19 12.08
CA LEU A 172 -27.82 2.15 12.61
C LEU A 172 -27.55 2.42 14.09
N VAL A 173 -27.44 3.70 14.47
CA VAL A 173 -27.10 4.10 15.85
C VAL A 173 -28.30 3.96 16.79
N GLU A 174 -28.16 3.17 17.85
CA GLU A 174 -29.18 2.94 18.89
C GLU A 174 -29.01 3.90 20.10
N PRO A 175 -30.08 4.14 20.90
CA PRO A 175 -30.00 4.97 22.10
C PRO A 175 -28.92 4.48 23.08
N GLY A 176 -28.03 5.38 23.52
CA GLY A 176 -26.98 5.07 24.49
C GLY A 176 -25.65 4.58 23.90
N GLN A 177 -25.58 4.32 22.58
CA GLN A 177 -24.32 4.00 21.92
C GLN A 177 -23.39 5.22 21.82
N THR A 178 -22.08 4.98 21.86
CA THR A 178 -21.05 6.00 21.68
C THR A 178 -20.04 5.55 20.63
N LEU A 179 -19.35 6.50 19.98
CA LEU A 179 -18.33 6.19 18.98
C LEU A 179 -17.19 5.32 19.54
N TYR A 180 -16.82 5.55 20.82
CA TYR A 180 -15.85 4.74 21.53
C TYR A 180 -16.38 3.33 21.83
N GLY A 181 -17.65 3.21 22.23
CA GLY A 181 -18.34 1.94 22.42
C GLY A 181 -18.37 1.09 21.15
N LEU A 182 -18.79 1.69 20.03
CA LEU A 182 -18.82 1.03 18.72
C LEU A 182 -17.43 0.64 18.22
N ALA A 183 -16.43 1.52 18.36
CA ALA A 183 -15.06 1.20 17.98
C ALA A 183 -14.49 0.02 18.79
N ARG A 184 -14.80 -0.06 20.08
CA ARG A 184 -14.38 -1.19 20.92
C ARG A 184 -15.14 -2.48 20.60
N GLU A 185 -16.45 -2.39 20.39
CA GLU A 185 -17.33 -3.52 20.06
C GLU A 185 -16.93 -4.20 18.75
N TYR A 186 -16.67 -3.41 17.71
CA TYR A 186 -16.29 -3.90 16.39
C TYR A 186 -14.77 -4.01 16.17
N ASN A 187 -13.96 -3.77 17.22
CA ASN A 187 -12.50 -3.77 17.17
C ASN A 187 -11.91 -2.87 16.06
N LEU A 188 -12.42 -1.66 15.95
CA LEU A 188 -12.06 -0.67 14.94
C LEU A 188 -11.31 0.52 15.53
N ASN A 189 -10.52 1.19 14.69
CA ASN A 189 -9.97 2.49 15.02
C ASN A 189 -11.06 3.58 14.85
N ILE A 190 -11.24 4.41 15.89
CA ILE A 190 -12.21 5.51 15.94
C ILE A 190 -12.06 6.49 14.77
N ASP A 191 -10.83 6.82 14.41
CA ASP A 191 -10.55 7.77 13.33
C ASP A 191 -10.86 7.18 11.96
N SER A 192 -10.74 5.86 11.80
CA SER A 192 -11.17 5.17 10.57
C SER A 192 -12.69 5.24 10.37
N ILE A 193 -13.48 5.09 11.45
CA ILE A 193 -14.94 5.29 11.41
C ILE A 193 -15.28 6.74 11.04
N ARG A 194 -14.57 7.72 11.60
CA ARG A 194 -14.78 9.15 11.30
C ARG A 194 -14.48 9.45 9.84
N ILE A 195 -13.30 9.07 9.36
CA ILE A 195 -12.85 9.33 7.99
C ILE A 195 -13.85 8.78 6.96
N LEU A 196 -14.32 7.55 7.17
CA LEU A 196 -15.27 6.88 6.30
C LEU A 196 -16.67 7.51 6.26
N ASN A 197 -17.05 8.24 7.30
CA ASN A 197 -18.33 8.93 7.43
C ASN A 197 -18.25 10.45 7.23
N GLY A 198 -17.22 10.93 6.52
CA GLY A 198 -17.07 12.36 6.28
C GLY A 198 -16.75 13.17 7.56
N GLY A 199 -16.05 12.56 8.51
CA GLY A 199 -15.50 13.20 9.73
C GLY A 199 -16.40 13.17 10.97
N LEU A 200 -17.71 12.95 10.82
CA LEU A 200 -18.70 12.97 11.92
C LEU A 200 -18.59 14.24 12.80
N SER A 201 -18.57 15.42 12.18
CA SER A 201 -18.32 16.72 12.82
C SER A 201 -19.33 17.08 13.92
N GLU A 202 -20.54 16.54 13.87
CA GLU A 202 -21.61 16.74 14.87
C GLU A 202 -21.73 15.59 15.89
N GLY A 203 -20.80 14.62 15.87
CA GLY A 203 -20.83 13.44 16.72
C GLY A 203 -21.77 12.34 16.23
N LEU A 204 -21.93 11.28 17.04
CA LEU A 204 -22.78 10.13 16.74
C LEU A 204 -24.24 10.44 17.13
N LYS A 205 -25.18 10.46 16.17
CA LYS A 205 -26.60 10.77 16.41
C LYS A 205 -27.46 9.51 16.40
N VAL A 206 -28.25 9.33 17.46
CA VAL A 206 -29.21 8.22 17.58
C VAL A 206 -30.19 8.24 16.40
N GLY A 207 -30.44 7.08 15.81
CA GLY A 207 -31.32 6.89 14.65
C GLY A 207 -30.68 7.15 13.28
N THR A 208 -29.39 7.52 13.22
CA THR A 208 -28.67 7.71 11.94
C THR A 208 -27.88 6.48 11.54
N THR A 209 -27.68 6.26 10.25
CA THR A 209 -26.84 5.18 9.73
C THR A 209 -25.43 5.67 9.44
N ILE A 210 -24.42 4.99 10.00
CA ILE A 210 -23.00 5.26 9.78
C ILE A 210 -22.31 4.07 9.10
N ARG A 211 -21.24 4.33 8.36
CA ARG A 211 -20.38 3.37 7.67
C ARG A 211 -19.21 2.95 8.57
N LEU A 212 -19.13 1.70 8.97
CA LEU A 212 -18.01 1.16 9.72
C LEU A 212 -17.00 0.54 8.73
N PRO A 213 -15.68 0.78 8.88
CA PRO A 213 -14.63 0.20 8.05
C PRO A 213 -14.39 -1.27 8.41
N LEU A 214 -15.47 -2.03 8.41
CA LEU A 214 -15.48 -3.47 8.58
C LEU A 214 -15.55 -4.06 7.19
N LYS A 215 -14.75 -5.10 6.96
CA LYS A 215 -15.15 -6.07 5.95
C LYS A 215 -16.49 -6.66 6.36
N LYS A 216 -17.34 -6.90 5.38
CA LYS A 216 -18.62 -7.54 5.60
C LYS A 216 -18.43 -9.04 5.82
N GLU A 217 -18.06 -9.44 7.03
CA GLU A 217 -18.09 -10.83 7.53
C GLU A 217 -18.62 -10.78 8.98
N ASP A 218 -19.56 -11.56 9.50
CA ASP A 218 -20.13 -12.86 9.13
C ASP A 218 -21.66 -12.81 9.37
N THR A 219 -22.49 -12.89 8.34
CA THR A 219 -23.65 -13.77 8.48
C THR A 219 -23.16 -15.17 8.16
N ALA A 220 -22.45 -15.75 9.12
CA ALA A 220 -22.50 -17.19 9.34
C ALA A 220 -23.95 -17.54 9.71
N ARG A 221 -24.89 -17.43 8.75
CA ARG A 221 -25.93 -18.44 8.67
C ARG A 221 -25.16 -19.69 8.33
N GLY A 222 -24.90 -20.49 9.37
CA GLY A 222 -24.10 -21.69 9.28
C GLY A 222 -24.43 -22.42 7.99
N PHE A 223 -23.43 -22.53 7.12
CA PHE A 223 -23.46 -23.59 6.14
C PHE A 223 -23.55 -24.86 6.97
N LYS A 224 -24.68 -25.54 6.86
CA LYS A 224 -24.69 -26.97 7.09
C LYS A 224 -23.83 -27.51 5.94
N ILE A 225 -22.53 -27.59 6.16
CA ILE A 225 -21.65 -28.41 5.33
C ILE A 225 -22.40 -29.74 5.26
N LEU A 226 -22.92 -30.10 4.09
CA LEU A 226 -23.39 -31.46 3.86
C LEU A 226 -22.21 -32.32 4.29
N LYS A 227 -22.41 -33.04 5.41
CA LYS A 227 -21.37 -33.75 6.16
C LYS A 227 -20.19 -34.05 5.24
N PRO A 228 -18.98 -33.51 5.48
CA PRO A 228 -17.85 -33.86 4.63
C PRO A 228 -17.82 -35.38 4.61
N ALA A 229 -18.04 -35.96 3.42
CA ALA A 229 -18.04 -37.39 3.23
C ALA A 229 -16.77 -37.89 3.92
N LYS A 230 -16.98 -38.67 4.97
CA LYS A 230 -15.99 -39.20 5.93
C LYS A 230 -14.57 -38.90 5.47
N LEU A 231 -14.02 -37.77 5.94
CA LEU A 231 -12.70 -37.26 5.55
C LEU A 231 -11.65 -38.34 5.86
N ILE A 232 -11.28 -39.15 4.87
CA ILE A 232 -10.17 -40.09 5.01
C ILE A 232 -8.89 -39.27 4.85
N LEU A 233 -8.44 -38.68 5.96
CA LEU A 233 -7.09 -38.17 6.13
C LEU A 233 -6.12 -39.36 6.13
N SER A 234 -5.77 -39.90 4.96
CA SER A 234 -4.73 -40.94 4.85
C SER A 234 -3.62 -40.58 3.86
N GLY A 235 -3.46 -39.28 3.58
CA GLY A 235 -2.62 -38.79 2.51
C GLY A 235 -1.47 -37.89 2.93
N VAL A 236 -0.71 -38.21 3.99
CA VAL A 236 0.61 -37.56 4.11
C VAL A 236 1.52 -38.21 3.08
N GLY A 237 1.91 -37.47 2.04
CA GLY A 237 2.99 -37.87 1.13
C GLY A 237 2.66 -38.97 0.10
N LYS A 238 1.38 -39.39 -0.04
CA LYS A 238 1.02 -40.38 -1.07
C LYS A 238 1.12 -39.77 -2.46
N ARG A 239 1.93 -40.38 -3.33
CA ARG A 239 1.97 -40.04 -4.75
C ARG A 239 0.83 -40.73 -5.49
N LYS A 240 0.15 -39.99 -6.37
CA LYS A 240 -0.92 -40.47 -7.25
C LYS A 240 -0.39 -40.56 -8.68
N LYS A 241 -1.03 -41.39 -9.49
CA LYS A 241 -0.80 -41.42 -10.95
C LYS A 241 -1.48 -40.25 -11.66
N GLU A 242 -2.57 -39.74 -11.10
CA GLU A 242 -3.31 -38.59 -11.62
C GLU A 242 -3.65 -37.63 -10.48
N TYR A 243 -3.46 -36.34 -10.69
CA TYR A 243 -3.89 -35.25 -9.81
C TYR A 243 -4.96 -34.41 -10.48
N THR A 244 -6.02 -34.06 -9.75
CA THR A 244 -7.08 -33.19 -10.26
C THR A 244 -6.98 -31.80 -9.64
N ILE A 245 -6.96 -30.76 -10.46
CA ILE A 245 -6.87 -29.36 -10.01
C ILE A 245 -8.15 -28.63 -10.41
N ALA A 246 -8.83 -28.03 -9.44
CA ALA A 246 -9.96 -27.16 -9.70
C ALA A 246 -9.46 -25.75 -10.03
N VAL A 247 -9.91 -25.18 -11.15
CA VAL A 247 -9.45 -23.88 -11.65
C VAL A 247 -10.65 -22.96 -11.74
N PHE A 248 -10.69 -21.93 -10.90
CA PHE A 248 -11.78 -20.96 -10.83
C PHE A 248 -11.34 -19.69 -11.55
N LEU A 249 -11.97 -19.38 -12.68
CA LEU A 249 -11.56 -18.28 -13.55
C LEU A 249 -12.75 -17.46 -14.04
N PRO A 250 -12.62 -16.12 -14.12
CA PRO A 250 -13.68 -15.26 -14.63
C PRO A 250 -13.72 -15.31 -16.16
N LEU A 251 -14.28 -16.39 -16.72
CA LEU A 251 -14.38 -16.62 -18.16
C LEU A 251 -15.59 -15.92 -18.77
N TYR A 252 -16.59 -15.55 -17.97
CA TYR A 252 -17.83 -14.89 -18.41
C TYR A 252 -18.50 -15.63 -19.58
N LEU A 253 -18.62 -16.95 -19.48
CA LEU A 253 -19.02 -17.82 -20.59
C LEU A 253 -20.38 -17.43 -21.17
N ASP A 254 -21.37 -17.14 -20.31
CA ASP A 254 -22.69 -16.70 -20.76
C ASP A 254 -22.65 -15.36 -21.51
N SER A 255 -21.83 -14.42 -21.03
CA SER A 255 -21.73 -13.10 -21.68
C SER A 255 -21.01 -13.20 -23.03
N ASN A 256 -19.94 -14.00 -23.12
CA ASN A 256 -19.25 -14.27 -24.38
C ASN A 256 -20.14 -15.02 -25.37
N ARG A 257 -20.92 -16.01 -24.92
CA ARG A 257 -21.90 -16.71 -25.76
C ARG A 257 -22.93 -15.74 -26.35
N ILE A 258 -23.47 -14.82 -25.55
CA ILE A 258 -24.42 -13.80 -26.03
C ILE A 258 -23.77 -12.85 -27.05
N ILE A 259 -22.50 -12.50 -26.87
CA ILE A 259 -21.75 -11.69 -27.84
C ILE A 259 -21.62 -12.45 -29.16
N GLU A 260 -21.24 -13.72 -29.10
CA GLU A 260 -21.06 -14.56 -30.29
C GLU A 260 -22.38 -14.84 -31.01
N GLU A 261 -23.46 -15.10 -30.29
CA GLU A 261 -24.81 -15.28 -30.88
C GLU A 261 -25.31 -14.04 -31.63
N LYS A 262 -24.80 -12.85 -31.29
CA LYS A 262 -25.15 -11.58 -31.94
C LYS A 262 -24.17 -11.19 -33.04
N ARG A 263 -23.03 -11.88 -33.15
CA ARG A 263 -21.96 -11.56 -34.10
C ARG A 263 -22.41 -11.89 -35.52
N LEU A 264 -22.17 -10.97 -36.45
CA LEU A 264 -22.40 -11.21 -37.88
C LEU A 264 -21.22 -12.02 -38.47
N PRO A 265 -21.42 -12.87 -39.50
CA PRO A 265 -20.36 -13.75 -40.02
C PRO A 265 -19.08 -13.05 -40.49
N PHE A 266 -19.16 -11.77 -40.87
CA PHE A 266 -18.02 -10.97 -41.32
C PHE A 266 -17.37 -10.14 -40.21
N GLU A 267 -17.97 -10.09 -39.02
CA GLU A 267 -17.38 -9.41 -37.86
C GLU A 267 -16.29 -10.30 -37.27
N LYS A 268 -15.20 -9.68 -36.81
CA LYS A 268 -14.14 -10.43 -36.11
C LYS A 268 -14.71 -11.03 -34.83
N GLU A 269 -14.21 -12.20 -34.45
CA GLU A 269 -14.50 -12.78 -33.14
C GLU A 269 -14.11 -11.81 -32.03
N ILE A 270 -15.00 -11.63 -31.05
CA ILE A 270 -14.80 -10.72 -29.93
C ILE A 270 -15.04 -11.50 -28.64
N VAL A 271 -13.98 -11.65 -27.86
CA VAL A 271 -14.04 -12.12 -26.48
C VAL A 271 -14.04 -10.90 -25.56
N LEU A 272 -14.82 -10.94 -24.49
CA LEU A 272 -14.81 -9.90 -23.46
C LEU A 272 -13.38 -9.65 -22.97
N PRO A 273 -12.94 -8.38 -22.87
CA PRO A 273 -11.62 -8.06 -22.35
C PRO A 273 -11.36 -8.65 -20.96
N GLN A 274 -12.41 -8.80 -20.15
CA GLN A 274 -12.36 -9.41 -18.82
C GLN A 274 -12.03 -10.91 -18.89
N SER A 275 -12.52 -11.60 -19.91
CA SER A 275 -12.26 -13.02 -20.13
C SER A 275 -10.88 -13.27 -20.72
N ARG A 276 -10.30 -12.33 -21.48
CA ARG A 276 -8.99 -12.50 -22.12
C ARG A 276 -7.89 -12.84 -21.11
N VAL A 277 -7.86 -12.13 -19.98
CA VAL A 277 -6.88 -12.37 -18.91
C VAL A 277 -7.00 -13.80 -18.36
N ALA A 278 -8.23 -14.23 -18.07
CA ALA A 278 -8.53 -15.57 -17.56
C ALA A 278 -8.23 -16.67 -18.59
N LEU A 279 -8.55 -16.42 -19.86
CA LEU A 279 -8.31 -17.33 -20.97
C LEU A 279 -6.82 -17.54 -21.21
N GLN A 280 -6.03 -16.46 -21.26
CA GLN A 280 -4.58 -16.57 -21.46
C GLN A 280 -3.89 -17.28 -20.30
N PHE A 281 -4.30 -16.99 -19.07
CA PHE A 281 -3.84 -17.77 -17.91
C PHE A 281 -4.18 -19.26 -18.05
N LEU A 282 -5.40 -19.60 -18.47
CA LEU A 282 -5.84 -20.99 -18.70
C LEU A 282 -5.05 -21.69 -19.81
N GLU A 283 -4.78 -21.01 -20.92
CA GLU A 283 -3.94 -21.52 -22.01
C GLU A 283 -2.52 -21.81 -21.54
N GLY A 284 -1.97 -20.93 -20.70
CA GLY A 284 -0.71 -21.17 -20.00
C GLY A 284 -0.71 -22.45 -19.17
N LEU A 285 -1.78 -22.69 -18.39
CA LEU A 285 -1.95 -23.95 -17.64
C LEU A 285 -1.92 -25.16 -18.57
N TYR A 286 -2.65 -25.12 -19.69
CA TYR A 286 -2.70 -26.24 -20.65
C TYR A 286 -1.36 -26.50 -21.33
N LEU A 287 -0.61 -25.47 -21.72
CA LEU A 287 0.74 -25.66 -22.26
C LEU A 287 1.70 -26.28 -21.25
N ALA A 288 1.58 -25.92 -19.96
CA ALA A 288 2.34 -26.57 -18.90
C ALA A 288 1.93 -28.04 -18.72
N LEU A 289 0.65 -28.36 -18.88
CA LEU A 289 0.20 -29.76 -18.86
C LEU A 289 0.85 -30.60 -19.96
N ASP A 290 0.98 -30.06 -21.17
CA ASP A 290 1.67 -30.76 -22.27
C ASP A 290 3.15 -31.01 -21.96
N SER A 291 3.80 -30.08 -21.25
CA SER A 291 5.16 -30.26 -20.73
C SER A 291 5.23 -31.31 -19.62
N LEU A 292 4.27 -31.31 -18.70
CA LEU A 292 4.23 -32.21 -17.54
C LEU A 292 3.76 -33.64 -17.87
N ASN A 293 2.92 -33.83 -18.89
CA ASN A 293 2.34 -35.12 -19.23
C ASN A 293 3.30 -36.05 -20.00
N ARG A 294 4.58 -35.68 -20.13
CA ARG A 294 5.64 -36.54 -20.69
C ARG A 294 6.18 -37.58 -19.69
N ASP A 295 5.72 -37.53 -18.44
CA ASP A 295 6.16 -38.38 -17.33
C ASP A 295 5.03 -39.32 -16.81
N SER A 296 5.32 -40.18 -15.84
CA SER A 296 4.37 -41.18 -15.30
C SER A 296 3.25 -40.62 -14.40
N VAL A 297 3.12 -39.29 -14.30
CA VAL A 297 2.11 -38.60 -13.48
C VAL A 297 1.31 -37.67 -14.39
N SER A 298 0.00 -37.88 -14.46
CA SER A 298 -0.93 -37.03 -15.22
C SER A 298 -1.60 -35.98 -14.34
N PHE A 299 -2.03 -34.89 -14.97
CA PHE A 299 -2.79 -33.82 -14.33
C PHE A 299 -4.06 -33.55 -15.12
N ARG A 300 -5.15 -33.34 -14.40
CA ARG A 300 -6.48 -33.04 -14.94
C ARG A 300 -6.97 -31.71 -14.38
N LEU A 301 -7.42 -30.80 -15.24
CA LEU A 301 -8.06 -29.56 -14.81
C LEU A 301 -9.58 -29.72 -14.81
N ARG A 302 -10.24 -29.18 -13.79
CA ARG A 302 -11.68 -28.94 -13.75
C ARG A 302 -11.90 -27.43 -13.73
N ILE A 303 -12.49 -26.90 -14.80
CA ILE A 303 -12.62 -25.45 -14.99
C ILE A 303 -13.99 -24.99 -14.51
N TYR A 304 -14.02 -23.94 -13.70
CA TYR A 304 -15.21 -23.34 -13.14
C TYR A 304 -15.24 -21.85 -13.51
N ASP A 305 -16.33 -21.40 -14.15
CA ASP A 305 -16.51 -19.99 -14.50
C ASP A 305 -16.97 -19.17 -13.30
N THR A 306 -16.22 -18.13 -12.95
CA THR A 306 -16.47 -17.20 -11.84
C THR A 306 -16.60 -15.75 -12.32
N PRO A 307 -17.70 -15.40 -13.03
CA PRO A 307 -17.88 -14.04 -13.53
C PRO A 307 -18.10 -13.06 -12.37
N TYR A 308 -17.37 -11.94 -12.37
CA TYR A 308 -17.43 -10.98 -11.27
C TYR A 308 -18.63 -10.05 -11.35
N ASP A 309 -19.44 -10.01 -10.30
CA ASP A 309 -20.44 -8.97 -10.08
C ASP A 309 -19.87 -7.88 -9.15
N ARG A 310 -19.61 -6.71 -9.74
CA ARG A 310 -19.11 -5.52 -9.02
C ARG A 310 -20.06 -5.05 -7.92
N SER A 311 -21.37 -5.25 -8.07
CA SER A 311 -22.36 -4.80 -7.09
C SER A 311 -22.42 -5.73 -5.88
N ALA A 312 -22.14 -7.02 -6.10
CA ALA A 312 -22.09 -8.03 -5.05
C ALA A 312 -20.71 -8.19 -4.42
N GLY A 313 -19.65 -7.67 -5.07
CA GLY A 313 -18.27 -7.81 -4.63
C GLY A 313 -17.68 -9.21 -4.82
N LYS A 314 -18.40 -10.10 -5.53
CA LYS A 314 -18.05 -11.52 -5.72
C LYS A 314 -18.74 -12.10 -6.96
N SER A 315 -18.44 -13.35 -7.31
CA SER A 315 -19.16 -14.07 -8.35
C SER A 315 -20.54 -14.53 -7.85
N PRO A 316 -21.62 -14.36 -8.62
CA PRO A 316 -22.98 -14.68 -8.18
C PRO A 316 -23.20 -16.18 -7.97
N ASN A 317 -22.42 -17.02 -8.67
CA ASN A 317 -22.52 -18.47 -8.64
C ASN A 317 -21.53 -19.14 -7.66
N ILE A 318 -20.63 -18.40 -7.00
CA ILE A 318 -19.54 -19.02 -6.20
C ILE A 318 -20.05 -19.97 -5.11
N ASP A 319 -21.12 -19.58 -4.42
CA ASP A 319 -21.71 -20.40 -3.36
C ASP A 319 -22.32 -21.70 -3.92
N GLN A 320 -22.84 -21.68 -5.16
CA GLN A 320 -23.35 -22.88 -5.84
C GLN A 320 -22.22 -23.78 -6.35
N LEU A 321 -21.15 -23.20 -6.91
CA LEU A 321 -20.01 -23.97 -7.40
C LEU A 321 -19.34 -24.78 -6.29
N LEU A 322 -19.24 -24.21 -5.09
CA LEU A 322 -18.67 -24.89 -3.91
C LEU A 322 -19.52 -26.04 -3.36
N LEU A 323 -20.74 -26.25 -3.90
CA LEU A 323 -21.58 -27.41 -3.59
C LEU A 323 -21.32 -28.60 -4.51
N ASP A 324 -20.46 -28.48 -5.52
CA ASP A 324 -20.06 -29.62 -6.37
C ASP A 324 -19.36 -30.68 -5.50
N GLU A 325 -20.02 -31.84 -5.35
CA GLU A 325 -19.53 -32.94 -4.51
C GLU A 325 -18.17 -33.47 -5.00
N GLU A 326 -17.83 -33.29 -6.28
CA GLU A 326 -16.54 -33.70 -6.83
C GLU A 326 -15.38 -32.82 -6.35
N LEU A 327 -15.64 -31.61 -5.83
CA LEU A 327 -14.60 -30.74 -5.29
C LEU A 327 -13.88 -31.35 -4.07
N VAL A 328 -14.50 -32.31 -3.37
CA VAL A 328 -13.84 -33.01 -2.27
C VAL A 328 -12.68 -33.88 -2.76
N ASN A 329 -12.74 -34.32 -4.01
CA ASN A 329 -11.79 -35.25 -4.63
C ASN A 329 -10.60 -34.55 -5.29
N VAL A 330 -10.65 -33.22 -5.44
CA VAL A 330 -9.56 -32.45 -6.07
C VAL A 330 -8.36 -32.36 -5.13
N ASP A 331 -7.20 -32.09 -5.71
CA ASP A 331 -5.90 -32.08 -5.03
C ASP A 331 -5.38 -30.68 -4.78
N ALA A 332 -5.78 -29.70 -5.60
CA ALA A 332 -5.47 -28.28 -5.42
C ALA A 332 -6.53 -27.39 -6.07
N PHE A 333 -6.50 -26.12 -5.71
CA PHE A 333 -7.24 -25.05 -6.34
C PHE A 333 -6.28 -24.05 -7.00
N ILE A 334 -6.66 -23.50 -8.15
CA ILE A 334 -6.04 -22.33 -8.76
C ILE A 334 -7.12 -21.27 -8.96
N GLY A 335 -6.83 -20.03 -8.58
CA GLY A 335 -7.83 -18.97 -8.49
C GLY A 335 -8.66 -19.09 -7.21
N PRO A 336 -9.76 -18.33 -7.09
CA PRO A 336 -10.41 -17.46 -8.08
C PRO A 336 -9.64 -16.14 -8.33
N PHE A 337 -10.12 -15.23 -9.19
CA PHE A 337 -9.38 -13.96 -9.47
C PHE A 337 -9.83 -12.78 -8.61
N HIS A 338 -10.96 -12.93 -7.90
CA HIS A 338 -11.61 -11.85 -7.16
C HIS A 338 -11.63 -12.12 -5.66
N ARG A 339 -11.46 -11.06 -4.86
CA ARG A 339 -11.33 -11.14 -3.40
C ARG A 339 -12.48 -11.86 -2.72
N GLY A 340 -13.72 -11.47 -3.01
CA GLY A 340 -14.90 -12.07 -2.38
C GLY A 340 -15.05 -13.57 -2.66
N ASP A 341 -14.51 -14.04 -3.79
CA ASP A 341 -14.48 -15.47 -4.11
C ASP A 341 -13.33 -16.18 -3.38
N TYR A 342 -12.18 -15.51 -3.17
CA TYR A 342 -11.05 -16.09 -2.43
C TYR A 342 -11.44 -16.44 -1.00
N GLU A 343 -12.15 -15.57 -0.29
CA GLU A 343 -12.55 -15.82 1.11
C GLU A 343 -13.41 -17.11 1.20
N LYS A 344 -14.27 -17.34 0.19
CA LYS A 344 -15.11 -18.55 0.08
C LYS A 344 -14.31 -19.81 -0.25
N VAL A 345 -13.47 -19.74 -1.29
CA VAL A 345 -12.63 -20.87 -1.72
C VAL A 345 -11.60 -21.20 -0.64
N ALA A 346 -11.03 -20.22 0.05
CA ALA A 346 -10.10 -20.39 1.17
C ALA A 346 -10.74 -21.16 2.32
N ALA A 347 -11.98 -20.82 2.70
CA ALA A 347 -12.71 -21.52 3.74
C ALA A 347 -12.95 -23.00 3.37
N TYR A 348 -13.38 -23.26 2.13
CA TYR A 348 -13.56 -24.62 1.61
C TYR A 348 -12.25 -25.42 1.60
N ALA A 349 -11.19 -24.80 1.06
CA ALA A 349 -9.86 -25.39 0.95
C ALA A 349 -9.24 -25.68 2.32
N ASN A 350 -9.48 -24.81 3.31
CA ASN A 350 -9.05 -25.04 4.69
C ASN A 350 -9.78 -26.24 5.32
N ALA A 351 -11.09 -26.37 5.09
CA ALA A 351 -11.87 -27.52 5.57
C ALA A 351 -11.47 -28.85 4.92
N THR A 352 -10.95 -28.81 3.68
CA THR A 352 -10.51 -29.97 2.90
C THR A 352 -8.99 -30.17 2.90
N GLN A 353 -8.24 -29.27 3.54
CA GLN A 353 -6.78 -29.22 3.61
C GLN A 353 -6.07 -29.25 2.24
N LYS A 354 -6.58 -28.49 1.29
CA LYS A 354 -6.05 -28.41 -0.10
C LYS A 354 -5.37 -27.07 -0.36
N PRO A 355 -4.21 -27.04 -1.03
CA PRO A 355 -3.57 -25.78 -1.38
C PRO A 355 -4.40 -24.98 -2.38
N VAL A 356 -4.35 -23.65 -2.27
CA VAL A 356 -4.98 -22.70 -3.19
C VAL A 356 -3.93 -21.76 -3.76
N PHE A 357 -3.62 -21.88 -5.05
CA PHE A 357 -2.76 -20.95 -5.76
C PHE A 357 -3.53 -19.69 -6.15
N MET A 358 -3.06 -18.54 -5.67
CA MET A 358 -3.69 -17.23 -5.87
C MET A 358 -2.89 -16.42 -6.90
N PRO A 359 -3.24 -16.45 -8.20
CA PRO A 359 -2.43 -15.83 -9.25
C PRO A 359 -2.52 -14.30 -9.27
N THR A 360 -3.63 -13.74 -8.77
CA THR A 360 -3.89 -12.29 -8.84
C THR A 360 -3.30 -11.54 -7.64
N PRO A 361 -3.00 -10.23 -7.78
CA PRO A 361 -2.65 -9.38 -6.64
C PRO A 361 -3.75 -9.42 -5.58
N GLN A 362 -3.38 -9.77 -4.35
CA GLN A 362 -4.28 -9.81 -3.20
C GLN A 362 -3.60 -9.15 -2.00
N SER A 363 -4.40 -8.62 -1.08
CA SER A 363 -3.86 -8.04 0.14
C SER A 363 -3.29 -9.13 1.05
N ALA A 364 -2.19 -8.81 1.75
CA ALA A 364 -1.48 -9.78 2.59
C ALA A 364 -2.31 -10.27 3.78
N ASP A 365 -3.33 -9.52 4.23
CA ASP A 365 -4.23 -9.91 5.31
C ASP A 365 -5.00 -11.21 5.02
N LEU A 366 -5.23 -11.55 3.75
CA LEU A 366 -5.86 -12.82 3.36
C LEU A 366 -5.05 -14.03 3.81
N LEU A 367 -3.73 -13.91 3.93
CA LEU A 367 -2.87 -14.99 4.41
C LEU A 367 -3.14 -15.33 5.88
N ASN A 368 -3.86 -14.49 6.64
CA ASN A 368 -4.27 -14.83 8.00
C ASN A 368 -5.48 -15.77 8.06
N SER A 369 -6.19 -15.96 6.94
CA SER A 369 -7.43 -16.74 6.90
C SER A 369 -7.23 -18.26 6.78
N SER A 370 -6.12 -18.71 6.19
CA SER A 370 -5.88 -20.13 5.93
C SER A 370 -4.41 -20.45 5.67
N GLY A 371 -3.94 -21.54 6.27
CA GLY A 371 -2.58 -22.08 6.12
C GLY A 371 -2.30 -22.77 4.78
N PHE A 372 -3.30 -22.77 3.88
CA PHE A 372 -3.26 -23.45 2.58
C PHE A 372 -3.22 -22.49 1.40
N LEU A 373 -3.23 -21.18 1.64
CA LEU A 373 -3.19 -20.18 0.58
C LEU A 373 -1.76 -19.94 0.08
N LEU A 374 -1.58 -19.82 -1.23
CA LEU A 374 -0.31 -19.57 -1.90
C LEU A 374 -0.44 -18.29 -2.72
N LYS A 375 -0.03 -17.16 -2.14
CA LYS A 375 -0.14 -15.86 -2.80
C LYS A 375 1.02 -15.62 -3.74
N ALA A 376 0.77 -15.73 -5.05
CA ALA A 376 1.81 -15.72 -6.08
C ALA A 376 2.57 -14.39 -6.13
N ARG A 377 1.87 -13.25 -6.09
CA ARG A 377 2.53 -11.95 -6.10
C ARG A 377 3.06 -11.60 -4.70
N PRO A 378 4.34 -11.22 -4.52
CA PRO A 378 4.87 -10.78 -3.23
C PRO A 378 4.09 -9.61 -2.61
N SER A 379 4.01 -9.56 -1.28
CA SER A 379 3.51 -8.36 -0.58
C SER A 379 4.49 -7.19 -0.68
N ALA A 380 4.02 -5.97 -0.41
CA ALA A 380 4.87 -4.79 -0.37
C ALA A 380 5.94 -4.91 0.74
N GLU A 381 5.56 -5.53 1.86
CA GLU A 381 6.42 -5.83 2.99
C GLU A 381 7.53 -6.80 2.58
N THR A 382 7.17 -7.91 1.92
CA THR A 382 8.14 -8.88 1.40
C THR A 382 9.06 -8.25 0.35
N GLN A 383 8.53 -7.41 -0.53
CA GLN A 383 9.33 -6.70 -1.53
C GLN A 383 10.40 -5.83 -0.88
N VAL A 384 10.07 -5.11 0.20
CA VAL A 384 11.04 -4.30 0.96
C VAL A 384 12.17 -5.16 1.54
N GLU A 385 11.86 -6.37 2.01
CA GLU A 385 12.90 -7.31 2.46
C GLU A 385 13.81 -7.76 1.32
N GLN A 386 13.24 -8.02 0.13
CA GLN A 386 14.03 -8.37 -1.05
C GLN A 386 14.91 -7.22 -1.53
N MET A 387 14.39 -5.97 -1.52
CA MET A 387 15.21 -4.78 -1.78
C MET A 387 16.42 -4.74 -0.84
N ARG A 388 16.21 -4.98 0.45
CA ARG A 388 17.31 -5.00 1.43
C ARG A 388 18.35 -6.06 1.08
N ARG A 389 17.93 -7.31 0.86
CA ARG A 389 18.85 -8.41 0.51
C ARG A 389 19.63 -8.10 -0.77
N TYR A 390 18.94 -7.61 -1.80
CA TYR A 390 19.55 -7.26 -3.08
C TYR A 390 20.66 -6.20 -2.94
N VAL A 391 20.42 -5.14 -2.15
CA VAL A 391 21.42 -4.10 -1.90
C VAL A 391 22.71 -4.67 -1.31
N TYR A 392 22.61 -5.61 -0.37
CA TYR A 392 23.78 -6.22 0.27
C TYR A 392 24.57 -7.11 -0.66
N SER A 393 23.88 -7.91 -1.48
CA SER A 393 24.54 -8.85 -2.39
C SER A 393 25.24 -8.15 -3.56
N HIS A 394 24.72 -7.02 -4.04
CA HIS A 394 25.17 -6.43 -5.31
C HIS A 394 25.92 -5.09 -5.15
N TYR A 395 25.71 -4.35 -4.06
CA TYR A 395 26.25 -3.00 -3.90
C TYR A 395 27.07 -2.79 -2.61
N PRO A 396 28.06 -3.66 -2.30
CA PRO A 396 28.83 -3.56 -1.05
C PRO A 396 29.67 -2.28 -0.94
N ARG A 397 30.09 -1.71 -2.07
CA ARG A 397 30.98 -0.53 -2.16
C ARG A 397 30.24 0.79 -2.48
N ALA A 398 28.94 0.75 -2.74
CA ALA A 398 28.19 1.95 -3.07
C ALA A 398 27.98 2.84 -1.83
N ARG A 399 27.90 4.16 -2.06
CA ARG A 399 27.29 5.09 -1.12
C ARG A 399 25.81 4.78 -1.04
N ARG A 400 25.33 4.33 0.13
CA ARG A 400 23.95 3.88 0.30
C ARG A 400 23.13 4.93 1.05
N LEU A 401 22.10 5.44 0.38
CA LEU A 401 21.12 6.35 0.94
C LEU A 401 19.79 5.62 1.12
N LEU A 402 19.13 5.80 2.25
CA LEU A 402 17.78 5.28 2.49
C LEU A 402 16.83 6.46 2.71
N VAL A 403 15.83 6.59 1.85
CA VAL A 403 14.90 7.73 1.85
C VAL A 403 13.64 7.38 2.64
N THR A 404 13.14 8.34 3.42
CA THR A 404 11.86 8.25 4.14
C THR A 404 11.17 9.60 4.26
N ASN A 405 9.87 9.58 4.53
CA ASN A 405 8.99 10.74 4.68
C ASN A 405 8.11 10.59 5.95
N ASN A 406 7.21 11.54 6.19
CA ASN A 406 6.29 11.52 7.33
C ASN A 406 4.93 10.87 7.05
N ILE A 407 4.79 10.14 5.93
CA ILE A 407 3.56 9.43 5.60
C ILE A 407 3.58 8.09 6.33
N LEU A 408 2.60 7.86 7.19
CA LEU A 408 2.56 6.69 8.09
C LEU A 408 2.76 5.34 7.36
N ARG A 409 2.10 5.14 6.22
CA ARG A 409 2.27 3.93 5.41
C ARG A 409 3.71 3.74 4.94
N ASP A 410 4.32 4.80 4.41
CA ASP A 410 5.68 4.77 3.88
C ASP A 410 6.72 4.63 5.02
N GLN A 411 6.42 5.14 6.20
CA GLN A 411 7.23 4.91 7.41
C GLN A 411 7.29 3.43 7.79
N GLN A 412 6.18 2.69 7.69
CA GLN A 412 6.18 1.26 7.98
C GLN A 412 7.13 0.48 7.06
N TYR A 413 7.17 0.81 5.77
CA TYR A 413 8.10 0.21 4.82
C TYR A 413 9.55 0.60 5.09
N PHE A 414 9.81 1.87 5.42
CA PHE A 414 11.12 2.31 5.87
C PHE A 414 11.59 1.54 7.12
N GLU A 415 10.74 1.38 8.12
CA GLU A 415 11.03 0.66 9.35
C GLU A 415 11.25 -0.83 9.10
N ARG A 416 10.47 -1.44 8.20
CA ARG A 416 10.66 -2.82 7.74
C ARG A 416 12.01 -2.98 7.07
N PHE A 417 12.42 -2.05 6.20
CA PHE A 417 13.75 -2.05 5.58
C PHE A 417 14.86 -1.95 6.65
N MET A 418 14.70 -1.06 7.63
CA MET A 418 15.63 -0.87 8.75
C MET A 418 15.69 -2.06 9.72
N GLY A 419 14.74 -2.99 9.65
CA GLY A 419 14.63 -4.10 10.59
C GLY A 419 14.22 -3.68 11.99
N ILE A 420 13.38 -2.66 12.11
CA ILE A 420 12.91 -2.14 13.40
C ILE A 420 11.69 -2.95 13.89
N HIS A 421 10.88 -3.49 12.98
CA HIS A 421 9.69 -4.27 13.27
C HIS A 421 9.64 -5.54 12.41
N GLY A 422 9.59 -6.72 13.04
CA GLY A 422 9.36 -7.97 12.31
C GLY A 422 9.86 -9.24 13.00
N THR A 423 9.42 -10.37 12.45
CA THR A 423 9.83 -11.75 12.74
C THR A 423 11.10 -12.17 12.00
N ASP A 424 11.60 -11.35 11.05
CA ASP A 424 12.86 -11.63 10.35
C ASP A 424 14.02 -11.56 11.35
N THR A 425 14.68 -12.70 11.55
CA THR A 425 15.69 -12.97 12.57
C THR A 425 17.10 -12.58 12.14
N ASN A 426 17.30 -11.99 10.94
CA ASN A 426 18.62 -11.62 10.45
C ASN A 426 19.18 -10.34 11.10
N LYS A 427 19.47 -10.46 12.40
CA LYS A 427 19.96 -9.37 13.26
C LYS A 427 21.24 -8.72 12.73
N GLU A 428 22.12 -9.49 12.10
CA GLU A 428 23.38 -8.99 11.53
C GLU A 428 23.12 -7.99 10.40
N ILE A 429 22.21 -8.34 9.46
CA ILE A 429 21.80 -7.43 8.38
C ILE A 429 21.24 -6.13 8.96
N TYR A 430 20.43 -6.18 10.02
CA TYR A 430 19.83 -4.97 10.62
C TYR A 430 20.84 -4.03 11.27
N THR A 431 21.77 -4.59 12.04
CA THR A 431 22.85 -3.82 12.65
C THR A 431 23.70 -3.16 11.56
N ASP A 432 23.90 -3.84 10.43
CA ASP A 432 24.57 -3.28 9.27
C ASP A 432 23.77 -2.19 8.58
N VAL A 433 22.45 -2.30 8.45
CA VAL A 433 21.63 -1.25 7.81
C VAL A 433 21.81 0.05 8.57
N ARG A 434 21.70 0.01 9.90
CA ARG A 434 21.86 1.18 10.78
C ARG A 434 23.24 1.83 10.70
N ARG A 435 24.29 1.07 10.38
CA ARG A 435 25.67 1.56 10.28
C ARG A 435 26.04 2.05 8.88
N LYS A 436 25.55 1.37 7.84
CA LYS A 436 26.05 1.51 6.47
C LYS A 436 25.16 2.35 5.55
N PHE A 437 23.94 2.68 5.97
CA PHE A 437 23.05 3.57 5.22
C PHE A 437 23.02 4.96 5.84
N HIS A 438 23.05 5.98 4.97
CA HIS A 438 22.71 7.33 5.37
C HIS A 438 21.21 7.55 5.19
N VAL A 439 20.49 7.80 6.29
CA VAL A 439 19.04 8.01 6.24
C VAL A 439 18.74 9.46 5.87
N VAL A 440 18.02 9.64 4.76
CA VAL A 440 17.54 10.94 4.27
C VAL A 440 16.07 11.08 4.61
N ARG A 441 15.75 11.93 5.60
CA ARG A 441 14.38 12.23 6.03
C ARG A 441 13.90 13.52 5.36
N THR A 442 12.81 13.45 4.60
CA THR A 442 12.28 14.62 3.90
C THR A 442 10.79 14.45 3.60
N ASN A 443 10.00 15.52 3.79
CA ASN A 443 8.56 15.54 3.52
C ASN A 443 8.24 16.37 2.28
N GLU A 444 8.90 17.51 2.18
CA GLU A 444 9.03 18.30 0.98
C GLU A 444 10.47 18.13 0.55
N LEU A 445 10.68 17.51 -0.61
CA LEU A 445 12.02 17.35 -1.13
C LEU A 445 12.64 18.72 -1.32
N ASP A 446 13.61 19.09 -0.51
CA ASP A 446 14.46 20.24 -0.78
C ASP A 446 15.63 19.76 -1.66
N THR A 447 15.77 20.36 -2.85
CA THR A 447 16.88 20.08 -3.77
C THR A 447 18.25 20.35 -3.16
N ALA A 448 18.34 21.17 -2.10
CA ALA A 448 19.59 21.48 -1.42
C ALA A 448 20.08 20.36 -0.49
N LEU A 449 19.25 19.36 -0.17
CA LEU A 449 19.61 18.29 0.77
C LEU A 449 20.45 17.19 0.11
N PHE A 450 20.01 16.67 -1.04
CA PHE A 450 20.64 15.51 -1.68
C PHE A 450 22.12 15.68 -2.06
N PRO A 451 22.57 16.83 -2.61
CA PRO A 451 23.97 17.02 -2.97
C PRO A 451 24.96 16.78 -1.80
N LYS A 452 24.54 16.99 -0.55
CA LYS A 452 25.39 16.78 0.64
C LYS A 452 25.59 15.31 1.00
N TYR A 453 24.73 14.43 0.49
CA TYR A 453 24.74 13.00 0.81
C TYR A 453 25.33 12.14 -0.31
N LEU A 454 25.42 12.70 -1.52
CA LEU A 454 26.01 12.07 -2.69
C LEU A 454 27.53 12.24 -2.69
N ASP A 455 28.20 11.32 -3.36
CA ASP A 455 29.63 11.31 -3.61
C ASP A 455 29.84 11.13 -5.11
N ASP A 456 30.51 12.09 -5.77
CA ASP A 456 30.69 12.09 -7.22
C ASP A 456 31.80 11.14 -7.69
N SER A 457 32.61 10.61 -6.77
CA SER A 457 33.70 9.68 -7.05
C SER A 457 33.27 8.21 -7.04
N ILE A 458 32.10 7.90 -6.47
CA ILE A 458 31.58 6.54 -6.34
C ILE A 458 30.11 6.42 -6.74
N LEU A 459 29.65 5.18 -6.90
CA LEU A 459 28.25 4.89 -7.14
C LEU A 459 27.38 5.24 -5.93
N ASN A 460 26.29 5.97 -6.17
CA ASN A 460 25.29 6.34 -5.19
C ASN A 460 24.02 5.49 -5.39
N LEU A 461 23.74 4.62 -4.43
CA LEU A 461 22.53 3.82 -4.40
C LEU A 461 21.50 4.48 -3.48
N VAL A 462 20.41 4.96 -4.07
CA VAL A 462 19.30 5.59 -3.36
C VAL A 462 18.15 4.60 -3.26
N VAL A 463 17.97 4.04 -2.06
CA VAL A 463 16.90 3.08 -1.77
C VAL A 463 15.67 3.81 -1.27
N VAL A 464 14.53 3.55 -1.89
CA VAL A 464 13.28 4.29 -1.67
C VAL A 464 12.12 3.29 -1.48
N PRO A 465 11.96 2.72 -0.27
CA PRO A 465 10.88 1.78 0.03
C PRO A 465 9.57 2.55 0.32
N LEU A 466 9.14 3.41 -0.59
CA LEU A 466 8.00 4.32 -0.39
C LEU A 466 6.98 4.15 -1.53
N LEU A 467 5.70 4.47 -1.27
CA LEU A 467 4.60 4.32 -2.24
C LEU A 467 3.85 5.63 -2.53
N ASP A 468 4.21 6.76 -1.92
CA ASP A 468 3.57 8.03 -2.24
C ASP A 468 3.99 8.55 -3.62
N LYS A 469 3.06 8.46 -4.58
CA LYS A 469 3.27 8.79 -5.99
C LYS A 469 3.80 10.22 -6.20
N SER A 470 3.26 11.20 -5.49
CA SER A 470 3.64 12.61 -5.62
C SER A 470 5.06 12.85 -5.14
N PHE A 471 5.40 12.30 -3.97
CA PHE A 471 6.74 12.32 -3.41
C PHE A 471 7.75 11.68 -4.36
N ILE A 472 7.45 10.48 -4.86
CA ILE A 472 8.33 9.71 -5.75
C ILE A 472 8.59 10.46 -7.05
N THR A 473 7.55 11.03 -7.66
CA THR A 473 7.69 11.82 -8.89
C THR A 473 8.61 13.03 -8.67
N SER A 474 8.43 13.73 -7.55
CA SER A 474 9.29 14.86 -7.16
C SER A 474 10.73 14.42 -6.90
N LEU A 475 10.93 13.29 -6.22
CA LEU A 475 12.24 12.71 -5.91
C LEU A 475 13.01 12.37 -7.18
N VAL A 476 12.41 11.55 -8.04
CA VAL A 476 13.04 11.08 -9.28
C VAL A 476 13.38 12.27 -10.19
N THR A 477 12.50 13.26 -10.30
CA THR A 477 12.78 14.48 -11.09
C THR A 477 14.03 15.21 -10.60
N LYS A 478 14.25 15.25 -9.27
CA LYS A 478 15.41 15.92 -8.67
C LYS A 478 16.67 15.10 -8.81
N LEU A 479 16.59 13.79 -8.55
CA LEU A 479 17.72 12.88 -8.72
C LEU A 479 18.18 12.83 -10.18
N ASN A 480 17.25 12.91 -11.14
CA ASN A 480 17.59 13.05 -12.56
C ASN A 480 18.48 14.27 -12.81
N LYS A 481 18.19 15.44 -12.23
CA LYS A 481 19.06 16.62 -12.38
C LYS A 481 20.46 16.38 -11.81
N LEU A 482 20.56 15.63 -10.70
CA LEU A 482 21.83 15.32 -10.04
C LEU A 482 22.61 14.20 -10.74
N SER A 483 21.93 13.32 -11.49
CA SER A 483 22.54 12.21 -12.22
C SER A 483 23.52 12.66 -13.31
N ALA A 484 23.43 13.91 -13.76
CA ALA A 484 24.36 14.49 -14.71
C ALA A 484 25.80 14.58 -14.18
N LYS A 485 25.98 14.65 -12.85
CA LYS A 485 27.30 14.74 -12.20
C LYS A 485 27.61 13.57 -11.28
N ASN A 486 26.61 12.76 -10.94
CA ASN A 486 26.73 11.68 -9.97
C ASN A 486 26.25 10.38 -10.59
N GLN A 487 27.00 9.30 -10.38
CA GLN A 487 26.50 7.97 -10.72
C GLN A 487 25.42 7.58 -9.72
N ILE A 488 24.16 7.61 -10.13
CA ILE A 488 23.00 7.30 -9.30
C ILE A 488 22.32 6.03 -9.82
N ILE A 489 21.96 5.14 -8.89
CA ILE A 489 20.96 4.09 -9.04
C ILE A 489 19.86 4.36 -8.01
N VAL A 490 18.61 4.37 -8.45
CA VAL A 490 17.45 4.38 -7.56
C VAL A 490 16.88 2.97 -7.46
N LEU A 491 16.71 2.44 -6.26
CA LEU A 491 16.00 1.18 -6.02
C LEU A 491 14.63 1.51 -5.42
N GLY A 492 13.57 1.32 -6.21
CA GLY A 492 12.19 1.61 -5.84
C GLY A 492 11.33 0.36 -5.65
N MET A 493 10.05 0.55 -5.36
CA MET A 493 9.05 -0.51 -5.25
C MET A 493 8.37 -0.77 -6.59
N GLU A 494 7.98 -2.01 -6.91
CA GLU A 494 7.35 -2.38 -8.20
C GLU A 494 6.15 -1.51 -8.56
N LYS A 495 5.33 -1.13 -7.57
CA LYS A 495 4.15 -0.27 -7.76
C LYS A 495 4.45 1.06 -8.46
N TRP A 496 5.71 1.48 -8.52
CA TRP A 496 6.12 2.68 -9.25
C TRP A 496 5.84 2.58 -10.75
N GLN A 497 5.80 1.37 -11.31
CA GLN A 497 5.47 1.13 -12.72
C GLN A 497 4.04 1.59 -13.05
N ASP A 498 3.13 1.53 -12.08
CA ASP A 498 1.71 1.87 -12.27
C ASP A 498 1.43 3.38 -12.24
N TYR A 499 2.44 4.20 -11.94
CA TYR A 499 2.21 5.63 -11.71
C TYR A 499 2.00 6.44 -12.99
N GLY A 500 2.28 5.90 -14.18
CA GLY A 500 1.90 6.45 -15.50
C GLY A 500 2.52 7.81 -15.89
N PHE A 501 3.04 8.59 -14.94
CA PHE A 501 3.59 9.95 -15.14
C PHE A 501 5.08 10.06 -14.84
N LEU A 502 5.75 8.94 -14.53
CA LEU A 502 7.21 8.94 -14.38
C LEU A 502 7.82 9.00 -15.78
N ASP A 503 8.44 10.13 -16.11
CA ASP A 503 9.15 10.31 -17.38
C ASP A 503 10.26 9.25 -17.50
N TYR A 504 10.14 8.38 -18.51
CA TYR A 504 11.10 7.31 -18.77
C TYR A 504 12.53 7.82 -18.94
N LYS A 505 12.72 9.06 -19.42
CA LYS A 505 14.04 9.70 -19.46
C LYS A 505 14.62 9.86 -18.07
N TYR A 506 13.81 10.23 -17.08
CA TYR A 506 14.25 10.39 -15.71
C TYR A 506 14.51 9.04 -15.06
N LEU A 507 13.66 8.04 -15.32
CA LEU A 507 13.89 6.68 -14.81
C LEU A 507 15.19 6.07 -15.36
N ASN A 508 15.46 6.31 -16.64
CA ASN A 508 16.70 5.87 -17.30
C ASN A 508 17.94 6.60 -16.74
N SER A 509 17.86 7.92 -16.53
CA SER A 509 19.01 8.69 -16.03
C SER A 509 19.44 8.28 -14.62
N VAL A 510 18.46 7.96 -13.77
CA VAL A 510 18.70 7.46 -12.40
C VAL A 510 18.88 5.95 -12.35
N ARG A 511 18.93 5.26 -13.49
CA ARG A 511 19.05 3.81 -13.63
C ARG A 511 18.12 3.08 -12.66
N LEU A 512 16.82 3.37 -12.73
CA LEU A 512 15.84 2.81 -11.80
C LEU A 512 15.91 1.28 -11.78
N HIS A 513 16.05 0.70 -10.59
CA HIS A 513 15.94 -0.73 -10.32
C HIS A 513 14.65 -1.01 -9.56
N LEU A 514 13.98 -2.11 -9.91
CA LEU A 514 12.71 -2.52 -9.33
C LEU A 514 12.71 -4.04 -9.11
N PRO A 515 12.43 -4.55 -7.90
CA PRO A 515 12.13 -5.96 -7.67
C PRO A 515 10.70 -6.25 -8.12
N VAL A 516 10.53 -6.80 -9.32
CA VAL A 516 9.22 -7.10 -9.91
C VAL A 516 8.83 -8.56 -9.67
N PHE A 517 7.53 -8.81 -9.59
CA PHE A 517 6.96 -10.14 -9.50
C PHE A 517 7.13 -10.91 -10.82
N GLN A 518 6.83 -10.24 -11.93
CA GLN A 518 6.91 -10.82 -13.26
C GLN A 518 7.81 -10.00 -14.17
N PHE A 519 8.63 -10.69 -14.93
CA PHE A 519 9.39 -10.13 -16.04
C PHE A 519 9.68 -11.22 -17.05
N VAL A 520 9.29 -11.00 -18.30
CA VAL A 520 9.55 -11.91 -19.42
C VAL A 520 10.77 -11.42 -20.19
N ASP A 521 11.82 -12.23 -20.20
CA ASP A 521 13.01 -11.98 -21.01
C ASP A 521 12.85 -12.57 -22.41
N TYR A 522 12.33 -11.77 -23.34
CA TYR A 522 12.17 -12.17 -24.74
C TYR A 522 13.49 -12.40 -25.51
N THR A 523 14.65 -12.19 -24.88
CA THR A 523 15.94 -12.58 -25.46
C THR A 523 16.34 -14.02 -25.12
N SER A 524 15.65 -14.66 -24.18
CA SER A 524 15.87 -16.05 -23.80
C SER A 524 15.35 -17.01 -24.86
N THR A 525 16.17 -18.00 -25.25
CA THR A 525 15.76 -19.05 -26.20
C THR A 525 14.60 -19.88 -25.67
N ILE A 526 14.53 -20.13 -24.36
CA ILE A 526 13.43 -20.88 -23.73
C ILE A 526 12.12 -20.09 -23.81
N VAL A 527 12.17 -18.77 -23.64
CA VAL A 527 10.99 -17.90 -23.77
C VAL A 527 10.54 -17.85 -25.24
N ASP A 528 11.49 -17.73 -26.16
CA ASP A 528 11.23 -17.75 -27.60
C ASP A 528 10.60 -19.08 -28.07
N ASP A 529 11.07 -20.22 -27.56
CA ASP A 529 10.44 -21.53 -27.76
C ASP A 529 9.00 -21.58 -27.26
N PHE A 530 8.75 -21.09 -26.03
CA PHE A 530 7.41 -21.03 -25.46
C PHE A 530 6.47 -20.15 -26.29
N VAL A 531 6.92 -18.96 -26.71
CA VAL A 531 6.14 -18.03 -27.55
C VAL A 531 5.78 -18.67 -28.88
N ARG A 532 6.72 -19.38 -29.53
CA ARG A 532 6.44 -20.15 -30.74
C ARG A 532 5.37 -21.21 -30.51
N GLN A 533 5.55 -22.05 -29.50
CA GLN A 533 4.61 -23.12 -29.19
C GLN A 533 3.21 -22.57 -28.88
N TYR A 534 3.13 -21.49 -28.11
CA TYR A 534 1.86 -20.82 -27.81
C TYR A 534 1.16 -20.38 -29.10
N ARG A 535 1.86 -19.66 -29.99
CA ARG A 535 1.30 -19.15 -31.25
C ARG A 535 0.88 -20.28 -32.21
N GLU A 536 1.60 -21.40 -32.21
CA GLU A 536 1.23 -22.59 -32.99
C GLU A 536 -0.08 -23.21 -32.51
N VAL A 537 -0.34 -23.17 -31.20
CA VAL A 537 -1.54 -23.78 -30.59
C VAL A 537 -2.74 -22.84 -30.62
N THR A 538 -2.55 -21.56 -30.33
CA THR A 538 -3.66 -20.60 -30.11
C THR A 538 -3.93 -19.67 -31.30
N ALA A 539 -2.94 -19.47 -32.18
CA ALA A 539 -2.95 -18.44 -33.21
C ALA A 539 -3.22 -17.00 -32.69
N ASP A 540 -3.00 -16.73 -31.41
CA ASP A 540 -3.16 -15.40 -30.78
C ASP A 540 -1.82 -14.87 -30.23
N GLU A 541 -1.78 -13.57 -29.93
CA GLU A 541 -0.70 -12.95 -29.18
C GLU A 541 -0.92 -13.14 -27.67
N LEU A 542 0.13 -13.60 -26.98
CA LEU A 542 0.11 -13.78 -25.54
C LEU A 542 0.50 -12.51 -24.77
N ASP A 543 -0.02 -12.39 -23.56
CA ASP A 543 0.40 -11.47 -22.53
C ASP A 543 1.11 -12.20 -21.38
N GLU A 544 1.45 -11.46 -20.32
CA GLU A 544 2.13 -11.98 -19.14
C GLU A 544 1.34 -13.07 -18.39
N TRP A 545 0.01 -13.14 -18.54
CA TRP A 545 -0.83 -14.12 -17.85
C TRP A 545 -0.66 -15.53 -18.39
N ALA A 546 -0.39 -15.69 -19.70
CA ALA A 546 -0.06 -17.00 -20.26
C ALA A 546 1.22 -17.58 -19.64
N PHE A 547 2.25 -16.75 -19.48
CA PHE A 547 3.47 -17.17 -18.77
C PHE A 547 3.20 -17.50 -17.30
N LEU A 548 2.41 -16.67 -16.61
CA LEU A 548 2.07 -16.93 -15.21
C LEU A 548 1.27 -18.22 -15.03
N GLY A 549 0.34 -18.52 -15.94
CA GLY A 549 -0.40 -19.78 -15.97
C GLY A 549 0.54 -20.96 -16.14
N TYR A 550 1.44 -20.88 -17.12
CA TYR A 550 2.46 -21.90 -17.34
C TYR A 550 3.32 -22.13 -16.09
N ASP A 551 3.88 -21.06 -15.52
CA ASP A 551 4.72 -21.12 -14.34
C ASP A 551 3.98 -21.68 -13.12
N ALA A 552 2.73 -21.26 -12.89
CA ALA A 552 1.92 -21.76 -11.78
C ALA A 552 1.70 -23.27 -11.86
N MET A 553 1.37 -23.79 -13.05
CA MET A 553 1.13 -25.21 -13.24
C MET A 553 2.43 -26.01 -13.20
N MET A 554 3.52 -25.52 -13.78
CA MET A 554 4.85 -26.16 -13.67
C MET A 554 5.27 -26.29 -12.20
N PHE A 555 5.17 -25.21 -11.42
CA PHE A 555 5.45 -25.23 -9.99
C PHE A 555 4.59 -26.25 -9.24
N LEU A 556 3.26 -26.20 -9.41
CA LEU A 556 2.36 -27.15 -8.75
C LEU A 556 2.64 -28.59 -9.19
N GLY A 557 2.94 -28.80 -10.47
CA GLY A 557 3.29 -30.10 -11.04
C GLY A 557 4.53 -30.72 -10.39
N ASP A 558 5.61 -29.95 -10.30
CA ASP A 558 6.85 -30.36 -9.63
C ASP A 558 6.61 -30.67 -8.15
N MET A 559 5.86 -29.80 -7.48
CA MET A 559 5.49 -29.98 -6.09
C MET A 559 4.66 -31.25 -5.85
N PHE A 560 3.69 -31.56 -6.72
CA PHE A 560 2.92 -32.80 -6.65
C PHE A 560 3.76 -34.05 -6.97
N ARG A 561 4.69 -33.97 -7.93
CA ARG A 561 5.61 -35.08 -8.22
C ARG A 561 6.49 -35.39 -7.01
N GLN A 562 7.02 -34.35 -6.37
CA GLN A 562 7.95 -34.50 -5.25
C GLN A 562 7.23 -34.93 -3.96
N TYR A 563 6.11 -34.30 -3.62
CA TYR A 563 5.47 -34.42 -2.30
C TYR A 563 4.10 -35.11 -2.31
N GLY A 564 3.54 -35.34 -3.50
CA GLY A 564 2.21 -35.87 -3.67
C GLY A 564 1.13 -35.07 -2.94
N VAL A 565 0.15 -35.75 -2.36
CA VAL A 565 -0.91 -35.07 -1.57
C VAL A 565 -0.39 -34.41 -0.28
N GLY A 566 0.87 -34.65 0.10
CA GLY A 566 1.55 -33.95 1.20
C GLY A 566 2.19 -32.61 0.79
N ILE A 567 1.84 -32.08 -0.39
CA ILE A 567 2.42 -30.88 -1.01
C ILE A 567 2.66 -29.71 -0.07
N VAL A 568 1.68 -29.38 0.79
CA VAL A 568 1.74 -28.22 1.71
C VAL A 568 2.95 -28.26 2.63
N GLY A 569 3.40 -29.45 3.03
CA GLY A 569 4.59 -29.62 3.87
C GLY A 569 5.91 -29.36 3.13
N GLY A 570 5.91 -29.42 1.81
CA GLY A 570 7.07 -29.18 0.96
C GLY A 570 7.14 -27.77 0.39
N ILE A 571 6.10 -26.94 0.48
CA ILE A 571 6.07 -25.64 -0.22
C ILE A 571 7.20 -24.72 0.23
N SER A 572 7.44 -24.60 1.54
CA SER A 572 8.56 -23.81 2.06
C SER A 572 9.90 -24.46 1.71
N GLY A 573 10.82 -23.68 1.12
CA GLY A 573 12.18 -24.12 0.81
C GLY A 573 12.38 -24.72 -0.58
N ASN A 574 11.33 -24.80 -1.40
CA ASN A 574 11.43 -25.16 -2.81
C ASN A 574 11.30 -23.93 -3.69
N TYR A 575 12.45 -23.40 -4.11
CA TYR A 575 12.54 -22.28 -5.04
C TYR A 575 12.28 -22.78 -6.47
N TYR A 576 11.35 -22.12 -7.17
CA TYR A 576 11.07 -22.31 -8.58
C TYR A 576 11.44 -21.04 -9.36
N ARG A 577 12.15 -21.24 -10.47
CA ARG A 577 12.49 -20.19 -11.43
C ARG A 577 11.74 -20.43 -12.72
N GLY A 578 10.74 -19.61 -12.99
CA GLY A 578 9.86 -19.76 -14.15
C GLY A 578 10.30 -19.00 -15.39
N LEU A 579 9.40 -18.89 -16.35
CA LEU A 579 9.56 -18.08 -17.56
C LEU A 579 9.32 -16.59 -17.26
N SER A 580 8.26 -16.25 -16.52
CA SER A 580 7.96 -14.87 -16.11
C SER A 580 8.12 -14.64 -14.62
N ALA A 581 7.78 -15.62 -13.78
CA ALA A 581 7.73 -15.47 -12.33
C ALA A 581 8.66 -16.45 -11.61
N ASP A 582 9.16 -16.04 -10.45
CA ASP A 582 9.85 -16.93 -9.52
C ASP A 582 8.93 -17.19 -8.32
N PHE A 583 8.94 -18.43 -7.80
CA PHE A 583 8.19 -18.79 -6.59
C PHE A 583 9.13 -19.26 -5.49
N ASP A 584 9.08 -18.55 -4.36
CA ASP A 584 9.73 -18.87 -3.08
C ASP A 584 8.69 -18.67 -1.98
N PHE A 585 7.79 -19.62 -1.84
CA PHE A 585 6.66 -19.49 -0.93
C PHE A 585 7.08 -19.71 0.52
N VAL A 586 6.81 -18.74 1.39
CA VAL A 586 7.10 -18.83 2.82
C VAL A 586 5.94 -18.34 3.65
N LYS A 587 5.85 -18.78 4.90
CA LYS A 587 4.85 -18.32 5.86
C LYS A 587 5.48 -17.97 7.20
N ASP A 588 4.90 -16.99 7.88
CA ASP A 588 5.38 -16.53 9.18
C ASP A 588 5.08 -17.52 10.30
N THR A 589 3.87 -18.12 10.28
CA THR A 589 3.45 -19.15 11.23
C THR A 589 2.78 -20.31 10.51
N PRO A 590 2.64 -21.49 11.12
CA PRO A 590 1.94 -22.61 10.52
C PRO A 590 0.49 -22.32 10.09
N ALA A 591 -0.18 -21.39 10.80
CA ALA A 591 -1.56 -21.00 10.55
C ALA A 591 -1.73 -20.00 9.39
N ASN A 592 -0.66 -19.26 9.05
CA ASN A 592 -0.68 -18.33 7.93
C ASN A 592 -0.54 -19.07 6.59
N GLY A 593 -1.16 -18.50 5.57
CA GLY A 593 -0.85 -18.80 4.18
C GLY A 593 0.56 -18.34 3.81
N PHE A 594 0.99 -18.76 2.62
CA PHE A 594 2.30 -18.50 2.08
C PHE A 594 2.31 -17.21 1.26
N ASP A 595 3.21 -16.30 1.59
CA ASP A 595 3.57 -15.16 0.73
C ASP A 595 4.76 -15.56 -0.15
N ASN A 596 4.72 -15.19 -1.43
CA ASN A 596 5.85 -15.40 -2.31
C ASN A 596 6.99 -14.40 -2.02
N LYS A 597 8.22 -14.91 -1.91
CA LYS A 597 9.46 -14.12 -1.82
C LYS A 597 10.20 -13.98 -3.16
N GLY A 598 9.80 -14.74 -4.17
CA GLY A 598 10.37 -14.69 -5.52
C GLY A 598 10.12 -13.34 -6.18
N THR A 599 11.21 -12.62 -6.45
CA THR A 599 11.19 -11.37 -7.22
C THR A 599 12.38 -11.37 -8.17
N ARG A 600 12.21 -10.75 -9.33
CA ARG A 600 13.29 -10.48 -10.28
C ARG A 600 13.63 -9.01 -10.19
N VAL A 601 14.90 -8.67 -10.02
CA VAL A 601 15.28 -7.25 -10.09
C VAL A 601 15.48 -6.88 -11.55
N VAL A 602 14.69 -5.94 -12.04
CA VAL A 602 14.84 -5.33 -13.35
C VAL A 602 15.43 -3.94 -13.20
N LYS A 603 16.15 -3.48 -14.22
CA LYS A 603 16.67 -2.13 -14.32
C LYS A 603 16.16 -1.45 -15.58
N ILE A 604 16.02 -0.13 -15.51
CA ILE A 604 15.81 0.72 -16.69
C ILE A 604 17.18 1.05 -17.28
N GLU A 605 17.40 0.57 -18.50
CA GLU A 605 18.62 0.79 -19.27
C GLU A 605 18.24 1.00 -20.73
N ASN A 606 18.81 2.03 -21.36
CA ASN A 606 18.49 2.42 -22.74
C ASN A 606 16.97 2.52 -22.99
N TYR A 607 16.25 3.13 -22.03
CA TYR A 607 14.79 3.33 -22.08
C TYR A 607 13.97 2.03 -22.13
N ARG A 608 14.56 0.89 -21.73
CA ARG A 608 13.90 -0.41 -21.66
C ARG A 608 14.11 -1.05 -20.29
N GLN A 609 13.19 -1.91 -19.90
CA GLN A 609 13.39 -2.79 -18.75
C GLN A 609 14.22 -3.99 -19.19
N VAL A 610 15.26 -4.31 -18.44
CA VAL A 610 16.10 -5.50 -18.62
C VAL A 610 16.39 -6.11 -17.24
N LEU A 611 16.76 -7.39 -17.20
CA LEU A 611 17.19 -8.01 -15.94
C LEU A 611 18.46 -7.32 -15.39
N ALA A 612 18.48 -7.11 -14.09
CA ALA A 612 19.67 -6.66 -13.38
C ALA A 612 20.47 -7.91 -12.95
N HIS A 613 21.65 -8.09 -13.54
CA HIS A 613 22.56 -9.21 -13.25
C HIS A 613 23.41 -8.96 -12.01
#